data_AF-A0ABD6VN37-F1
#
_entry.id   AF-A0ABD6VN37-F1
#
_cell.length_a   1.000
_cell.length_b   1.000
_cell.length_c   1.000
_cell.angle_alpha   90.00
_cell.angle_beta   90.00
_cell.angle_gamma   90.00
#
_symmetry.space_group_name_H-M   'P 1'
#
loop_
_entity.id
_entity.type
_entity.pdbx_description
1 polymer ?
#
loop_
_entity_poly.entity_id
_entity_poly.type
_entity_poly.pdbx_seq_one_letter_code
_entity_poly.pdbx_strand_id
1 'polypeptide(L)'
;MTEADLDELADEIVLLFTTGEFYRGIGSGIGEVSKNFGYLTYSFLDTDTRYARSREMERMIRAIHRGILSRDKVYETVKRIFDSFNKHTSESQKRNIYHGAAGAMTGSVIVSQVVLQLATRVGNLASIPSVFSYYILLGGGMAERSIYRSRSLNTENPEVYYALRKDDLDFLFFLIEPMVEPIMESLKVKRIYGDHMFNALIDKVGEKIKSHA
;
A
#
# COMPACT_ATOMS: atom_id res chain seq x y z
N MET A 1 2.31 -14.47 16.84
CA MET A 1 3.15 -13.26 16.85
C MET A 1 3.87 -13.20 18.18
N THR A 2 5.19 -13.11 18.12
CA THR A 2 6.05 -12.97 19.30
C THR A 2 6.20 -11.50 19.68
N GLU A 3 6.78 -11.22 20.84
CA GLU A 3 7.13 -9.85 21.25
C GLU A 3 8.19 -9.23 20.32
N ALA A 4 9.12 -10.04 19.80
CA ALA A 4 10.10 -9.59 18.81
C ALA A 4 9.44 -9.18 17.49
N ASP A 5 8.46 -9.96 16.99
CA ASP A 5 7.71 -9.63 15.78
C ASP A 5 6.93 -8.30 15.95
N LEU A 6 6.38 -8.06 17.15
CA LEU A 6 5.71 -6.79 17.50
C LEU A 6 6.69 -5.62 17.51
N ASP A 7 7.89 -5.82 18.06
CA ASP A 7 8.91 -4.79 18.13
C ASP A 7 9.44 -4.38 16.77
N GLU A 8 9.71 -5.36 15.90
CA GLU A 8 10.15 -5.14 14.53
C GLU A 8 9.09 -4.37 13.73
N LEU A 9 7.83 -4.83 13.77
CA LEU A 9 6.72 -4.14 13.10
C LEU A 9 6.51 -2.72 13.63
N ALA A 10 6.70 -2.50 14.94
CA ALA A 10 6.63 -1.16 15.52
C ALA A 10 7.73 -0.25 14.96
N ASP A 11 8.97 -0.75 14.82
CA ASP A 11 10.09 0.01 14.23
C ASP A 11 9.82 0.39 12.77
N GLU A 12 9.26 -0.51 11.98
CA GLU A 12 8.89 -0.22 10.59
C GLU A 12 7.83 0.90 10.49
N ILE A 13 6.83 0.87 11.38
CA ILE A 13 5.81 1.91 11.45
C ILE A 13 6.40 3.25 11.91
N VAL A 14 7.30 3.24 12.90
CA VAL A 14 8.03 4.45 13.34
C VAL A 14 8.81 5.05 12.18
N LEU A 15 9.57 4.24 11.44
CA LEU A 15 10.35 4.70 10.29
C LEU A 15 9.45 5.36 9.24
N LEU A 16 8.32 4.71 8.91
CA LEU A 16 7.35 5.22 7.94
C LEU A 16 6.80 6.60 8.34
N PHE A 17 6.45 6.80 9.61
CA PHE A 17 5.87 8.08 10.07
C PHE A 17 6.89 9.19 10.30
N THR A 18 8.12 8.86 10.70
CA THR A 18 9.16 9.86 11.04
C THR A 18 9.97 10.31 9.83
N THR A 19 10.33 9.38 8.95
CA THR A 19 11.22 9.64 7.82
C THR A 19 10.53 9.56 6.46
N GLY A 20 9.36 8.92 6.40
CA GLY A 20 8.76 8.49 5.13
C GLY A 20 9.63 7.46 4.38
N GLU A 21 10.64 6.90 5.04
CA GLU A 21 11.38 5.74 4.55
C GLU A 21 10.62 4.46 4.86
N PHE A 22 10.69 3.53 3.92
CA PHE A 22 10.21 2.17 4.06
C PHE A 22 11.42 1.25 4.01
N TYR A 23 11.40 0.15 4.78
CA TYR A 23 12.50 -0.81 4.77
C TYR A 23 12.71 -1.36 3.35
N ARG A 24 13.84 -0.98 2.74
CA ARG A 24 14.27 -1.46 1.41
C ARG A 24 14.46 -2.98 1.35
N GLY A 25 14.59 -3.66 2.50
CA GLY A 25 14.87 -5.10 2.63
C GLY A 25 13.74 -6.02 2.14
N ILE A 26 12.46 -5.61 2.27
CA ILE A 26 11.32 -6.37 1.74
C ILE A 26 11.09 -6.08 0.24
N GLY A 27 11.65 -4.97 -0.26
CA GLY A 27 11.50 -4.49 -1.64
C GLY A 27 12.47 -5.06 -2.69
N SER A 28 13.45 -5.90 -2.31
CA SER A 28 14.39 -6.52 -3.26
C SER A 28 13.67 -7.33 -4.36
N GLY A 29 12.48 -7.85 -4.05
CA GLY A 29 11.62 -8.58 -5.00
C GLY A 29 10.92 -7.72 -6.08
N ILE A 30 10.92 -6.39 -6.00
CA ILE A 30 10.32 -5.54 -7.06
C ILE A 30 11.38 -5.01 -8.03
N GLY A 31 12.57 -4.65 -7.50
CA GLY A 31 13.69 -4.22 -8.33
C GLY A 31 14.26 -5.34 -9.21
N GLU A 32 14.37 -6.56 -8.70
CA GLU A 32 14.93 -7.69 -9.46
C GLU A 32 13.98 -8.27 -10.50
N VAL A 33 12.68 -8.12 -10.30
CA VAL A 33 11.67 -8.53 -11.28
C VAL A 33 11.72 -7.63 -12.52
N SER A 34 12.02 -6.33 -12.36
CA SER A 34 12.15 -5.38 -13.48
C SER A 34 13.33 -5.65 -14.43
N LYS A 35 14.35 -6.39 -14.00
CA LYS A 35 15.55 -6.68 -14.81
C LYS A 35 15.43 -7.88 -15.75
N ASN A 36 14.38 -8.70 -15.62
CA ASN A 36 14.24 -9.96 -16.39
C ASN A 36 13.04 -10.00 -17.36
N PHE A 37 12.40 -8.88 -17.70
CA PHE A 37 11.18 -8.85 -18.54
C PHE A 37 11.40 -8.92 -20.06
N GLY A 38 12.45 -9.62 -20.51
CA GLY A 38 12.73 -9.81 -21.94
C GLY A 38 11.84 -10.83 -22.66
N TYR A 39 11.04 -11.63 -21.94
CA TYR A 39 10.18 -12.66 -22.55
C TYR A 39 8.92 -12.83 -21.72
N LEU A 40 7.77 -12.37 -22.23
CA LEU A 40 6.40 -12.90 -21.99
C LEU A 40 5.32 -12.06 -22.70
N THR A 41 5.53 -11.74 -23.98
CA THR A 41 4.45 -11.21 -24.84
C THR A 41 3.65 -12.34 -25.52
N TYR A 42 4.13 -13.59 -25.47
CA TYR A 42 3.61 -14.65 -26.35
C TYR A 42 2.58 -15.62 -25.75
N SER A 43 2.14 -15.44 -24.50
CA SER A 43 1.18 -16.37 -23.85
C SER A 43 -0.14 -15.73 -23.41
N PHE A 44 -0.42 -14.48 -23.77
CA PHE A 44 -1.72 -13.83 -23.46
C PHE A 44 -2.91 -14.35 -24.29
N LEU A 45 -2.72 -15.42 -25.06
CA LEU A 45 -3.78 -16.08 -25.84
C LEU A 45 -3.97 -17.57 -25.55
N ASP A 46 -3.42 -18.13 -24.46
CA ASP A 46 -3.73 -19.53 -24.13
C ASP A 46 -4.03 -19.81 -22.64
N THR A 47 -5.20 -20.44 -22.48
CA THR A 47 -5.77 -21.31 -21.44
C THR A 47 -5.96 -20.91 -19.95
N ASP A 48 -7.24 -21.08 -19.54
CA ASP A 48 -7.78 -21.49 -18.23
C ASP A 48 -7.83 -20.53 -17.03
N THR A 49 -8.71 -19.52 -17.15
CA THR A 49 -9.74 -19.11 -16.16
C THR A 49 -10.50 -17.90 -16.73
N ARG A 50 -11.22 -18.13 -17.85
CA ARG A 50 -11.63 -17.07 -18.80
C ARG A 50 -12.53 -15.97 -18.20
N TYR A 51 -13.48 -16.28 -17.31
CA TYR A 51 -14.54 -15.32 -16.97
C TYR A 51 -14.15 -14.30 -15.87
N ALA A 52 -13.68 -14.78 -14.71
CA ALA A 52 -13.30 -13.90 -13.60
C ALA A 52 -12.06 -13.06 -13.93
N ARG A 53 -11.12 -13.62 -14.71
CA ARG A 53 -9.93 -12.91 -15.20
C ARG A 53 -10.28 -11.88 -16.27
N SER A 54 -11.22 -12.21 -17.17
CA SER A 54 -11.73 -11.24 -18.16
C SER A 54 -12.41 -10.04 -17.50
N ARG A 55 -13.26 -10.23 -16.48
CA ARG A 55 -13.90 -9.11 -15.76
C ARG A 55 -12.90 -8.20 -15.04
N GLU A 56 -11.89 -8.76 -14.38
CA GLU A 56 -10.85 -7.95 -13.72
C GLU A 56 -9.99 -7.20 -14.74
N MET A 57 -9.66 -7.85 -15.86
CA MET A 57 -8.98 -7.20 -16.99
C MET A 57 -9.82 -6.04 -17.56
N GLU A 58 -11.12 -6.26 -17.75
CA GLU A 58 -12.04 -5.23 -18.25
C GLU A 58 -12.17 -4.04 -17.27
N ARG A 59 -12.23 -4.32 -15.95
CA ARG A 59 -12.19 -3.28 -14.90
C ARG A 59 -10.89 -2.48 -14.98
N MET A 60 -9.75 -3.16 -15.06
CA MET A 60 -8.44 -2.51 -15.14
C MET A 60 -8.32 -1.65 -16.40
N ILE A 61 -8.73 -2.15 -17.57
CA ILE A 61 -8.75 -1.37 -18.83
C ILE A 61 -9.62 -0.12 -18.67
N ARG A 62 -10.82 -0.24 -18.08
CA ARG A 62 -11.66 0.93 -17.79
C ARG A 62 -10.99 1.90 -16.83
N ALA A 63 -10.33 1.41 -15.79
CA ALA A 63 -9.63 2.25 -14.82
C ALA A 63 -8.46 3.00 -15.47
N ILE A 64 -7.72 2.35 -16.37
CA ILE A 64 -6.66 2.96 -17.19
C ILE A 64 -7.24 4.07 -18.06
N HIS A 65 -8.34 3.82 -18.77
CA HIS A 65 -9.02 4.86 -19.56
C HIS A 65 -9.50 6.06 -18.71
N ARG A 66 -9.78 5.84 -17.43
CA ARG A 66 -10.14 6.89 -16.46
C ARG A 66 -8.93 7.54 -15.79
N GLY A 67 -7.71 7.18 -16.18
CA GLY A 67 -6.48 7.77 -15.63
C GLY A 67 -6.13 7.27 -14.22
N ILE A 68 -6.30 5.98 -13.94
CA ILE A 68 -5.98 5.38 -12.63
C ILE A 68 -4.54 5.66 -12.16
N LEU A 69 -3.57 5.82 -13.07
CA LEU A 69 -2.18 6.12 -12.71
C LEU A 69 -1.90 7.62 -12.44
N SER A 70 -2.92 8.47 -12.43
CA SER A 70 -2.75 9.88 -12.07
C SER A 70 -2.30 10.03 -10.62
N ARG A 71 -1.51 11.09 -10.35
CA ARG A 71 -1.01 11.40 -9.01
C ARG A 71 -2.12 11.45 -7.96
N ASP A 72 -3.28 11.99 -8.32
CA ASP A 72 -4.43 12.11 -7.44
C ASP A 72 -5.00 10.73 -7.05
N LYS A 73 -5.00 9.76 -7.98
CA LYS A 73 -5.47 8.40 -7.72
C LYS A 73 -4.47 7.59 -6.90
N VAL A 74 -3.17 7.79 -7.11
CA VAL A 74 -2.13 7.22 -6.25
C VAL A 74 -2.23 7.80 -4.83
N TYR A 75 -2.36 9.12 -4.71
CA TYR A 75 -2.59 9.81 -3.43
C TYR A 75 -3.81 9.24 -2.71
N GLU A 76 -4.94 9.12 -3.40
CA GLU A 76 -6.18 8.60 -2.85
C GLU A 76 -6.06 7.13 -2.40
N THR A 77 -5.32 6.30 -3.14
CA THR A 77 -5.06 4.90 -2.75
C THR A 77 -4.33 4.82 -1.42
N VAL A 78 -3.22 5.56 -1.29
CA VAL A 78 -2.41 5.56 -0.06
C VAL A 78 -3.23 6.14 1.09
N LYS A 79 -3.94 7.26 0.86
CA LYS A 79 -4.81 7.87 1.86
C LYS A 79 -5.85 6.89 2.41
N ARG A 80 -6.54 6.12 1.54
CA ARG A 80 -7.54 5.13 1.99
C ARG A 80 -6.96 4.02 2.85
N ILE A 81 -5.72 3.62 2.59
CA ILE A 81 -5.01 2.64 3.44
C ILE A 81 -4.76 3.22 4.83
N PHE A 82 -4.27 4.46 4.90
CA PHE A 82 -4.10 5.16 6.19
C PHE A 82 -5.44 5.43 6.89
N ASP A 83 -6.51 5.71 6.16
CA ASP A 83 -7.85 5.88 6.74
C ASP A 83 -8.36 4.57 7.35
N SER A 84 -8.13 3.42 6.68
CA SER A 84 -8.44 2.10 7.24
C SER A 84 -7.67 1.82 8.53
N PHE A 85 -6.39 2.18 8.59
CA PHE A 85 -5.59 2.10 9.82
C PHE A 85 -6.13 3.01 10.93
N ASN A 86 -6.32 4.29 10.61
CA ASN A 86 -6.76 5.31 11.56
C ASN A 86 -8.15 5.07 12.14
N LYS A 87 -9.00 4.31 11.44
CA LYS A 87 -10.30 3.91 11.95
C LYS A 87 -10.20 3.02 13.20
N HIS A 88 -9.09 2.30 13.36
CA HIS A 88 -8.86 1.39 14.49
C HIS A 88 -7.99 1.99 15.58
N THR A 89 -7.27 3.06 15.29
CA THR A 89 -6.44 3.80 16.23
C THR A 89 -7.30 4.79 17.04
N SER A 90 -7.20 4.76 18.37
CA SER A 90 -7.87 5.76 19.22
C SER A 90 -7.29 7.17 19.02
N GLU A 91 -8.05 8.22 19.36
CA GLU A 91 -7.56 9.60 19.25
C GLU A 91 -6.32 9.88 20.11
N SER A 92 -6.18 9.22 21.26
CA SER A 92 -4.98 9.29 22.10
C SER A 92 -3.77 8.65 21.43
N GLN A 93 -3.95 7.48 20.82
CA GLN A 93 -2.90 6.79 20.08
C GLN A 93 -2.47 7.57 18.84
N LYS A 94 -3.43 8.08 18.05
CA LYS A 94 -3.15 8.99 16.92
C LYS A 94 -2.32 10.17 17.39
N ARG A 95 -2.70 10.82 18.48
CA ARG A 95 -1.96 11.95 19.03
C ARG A 95 -0.54 11.56 19.43
N ASN A 96 -0.34 10.41 20.07
CA ASN A 96 0.98 9.93 20.46
C ASN A 96 1.90 9.69 19.25
N ILE A 97 1.37 9.04 18.20
CA ILE A 97 2.11 8.76 16.96
C ILE A 97 2.43 10.06 16.23
N TYR A 98 1.42 10.92 16.05
CA TYR A 98 1.54 12.10 15.21
C TYR A 98 2.28 13.26 15.88
N HIS A 99 2.00 13.59 17.14
CA HIS A 99 2.73 14.67 17.80
C HIS A 99 4.20 14.33 18.01
N GLY A 100 4.52 13.05 18.23
CA GLY A 100 5.90 12.62 18.38
C GLY A 100 6.68 12.64 17.06
N ALA A 101 6.04 12.33 15.92
CA ALA A 101 6.72 12.24 14.63
C ALA A 101 7.04 13.60 13.99
N ALA A 102 6.26 14.65 14.26
CA ALA A 102 6.43 15.95 13.60
C ALA A 102 6.26 17.19 14.52
N GLY A 103 6.25 17.00 15.84
CA GLY A 103 5.98 18.08 16.80
C GLY A 103 4.50 18.51 16.80
N ALA A 104 4.21 19.80 17.01
CA ALA A 104 2.86 20.35 17.17
C ALA A 104 1.93 20.26 15.92
N MET A 105 2.30 19.46 14.91
CA MET A 105 1.50 19.25 13.70
C MET A 105 0.32 18.29 13.96
N THR A 106 -0.76 18.47 13.21
CA THR A 106 -1.94 17.59 13.31
C THR A 106 -1.72 16.28 12.55
N GLY A 107 -2.42 15.21 12.96
CA GLY A 107 -2.33 13.91 12.29
C GLY A 107 -2.68 13.95 10.79
N SER A 108 -3.59 14.82 10.38
CA SER A 108 -3.94 15.02 8.97
C SER A 108 -2.77 15.56 8.13
N VAL A 109 -1.91 16.39 8.70
CA VAL A 109 -0.73 16.96 8.01
C VAL A 109 0.33 15.88 7.80
N ILE A 110 0.58 15.05 8.82
CA ILE A 110 1.58 13.98 8.75
C ILE A 110 1.16 12.90 7.75
N VAL A 111 -0.10 12.46 7.81
CA VAL A 111 -0.65 11.54 6.81
C VAL A 111 -0.51 12.14 5.42
N SER A 112 -0.84 13.42 5.24
CA SER A 112 -0.70 14.08 3.93
C SER A 112 0.75 14.13 3.44
N GLN A 113 1.72 14.35 4.32
CA GLN A 113 3.15 14.35 3.98
C GLN A 113 3.63 12.96 3.56
N VAL A 114 3.34 11.92 4.36
CA VAL A 114 3.69 10.53 4.02
C VAL A 114 3.04 10.16 2.69
N VAL A 115 1.75 10.41 2.54
CA VAL A 115 1.01 10.16 1.29
C VAL A 115 1.67 10.91 0.11
N LEU A 116 2.04 12.18 0.27
CA LEU A 116 2.67 12.98 -0.78
C LEU A 116 4.04 12.43 -1.18
N GLN A 117 4.86 12.03 -0.21
CA GLN A 117 6.17 11.45 -0.47
C GLN A 117 6.04 10.12 -1.22
N LEU A 118 5.14 9.24 -0.77
CA LEU A 118 4.86 7.97 -1.44
C LEU A 118 4.30 8.18 -2.85
N ALA A 119 3.31 9.08 -2.99
CA ALA A 119 2.70 9.42 -4.27
C ALA A 119 3.67 10.13 -5.23
N THR A 120 4.68 10.85 -4.73
CA THR A 120 5.72 11.47 -5.58
C THR A 120 6.77 10.43 -5.99
N ARG A 121 7.12 9.47 -5.13
CA ARG A 121 8.01 8.35 -5.51
C ARG A 121 7.38 7.45 -6.57
N VAL A 122 6.11 7.09 -6.41
CA VAL A 122 5.32 6.37 -7.43
C VAL A 122 5.00 7.28 -8.62
N GLY A 123 4.75 8.56 -8.38
CA GLY A 123 4.47 9.59 -9.39
C GLY A 123 5.65 9.88 -10.30
N ASN A 124 6.88 9.79 -9.81
CA ASN A 124 8.09 9.88 -10.63
C ASN A 124 8.31 8.63 -11.51
N LEU A 125 7.64 7.51 -11.19
CA LEU A 125 7.43 6.39 -12.12
C LEU A 125 6.24 6.63 -13.07
N ALA A 126 5.38 7.61 -12.80
CA ALA A 126 4.11 7.88 -13.49
C ALA A 126 4.02 9.27 -14.16
N SER A 127 5.15 9.99 -14.31
CA SER A 127 5.27 11.18 -15.19
C SER A 127 5.20 10.78 -16.68
N ILE A 128 4.56 9.65 -16.97
CA ILE A 128 4.53 9.03 -18.27
C ILE A 128 3.14 9.29 -18.88
N PRO A 129 3.06 9.80 -20.12
CA PRO A 129 1.80 10.08 -20.81
C PRO A 129 0.81 8.89 -20.73
N SER A 130 -0.49 9.15 -20.92
CA SER A 130 -1.57 8.13 -20.89
C SER A 130 -1.26 6.87 -21.72
N VAL A 131 -0.53 7.00 -22.82
CA VAL A 131 -0.02 5.89 -23.64
C VAL A 131 0.85 4.90 -22.85
N PHE A 132 1.65 5.37 -21.90
CA PHE A 132 2.48 4.53 -21.03
C PHE A 132 1.77 3.98 -19.81
N SER A 133 0.65 4.56 -19.38
CA SER A 133 -0.21 3.91 -18.37
C SER A 133 -0.71 2.55 -18.89
N TYR A 134 -0.96 2.47 -20.21
CA TYR A 134 -1.21 1.23 -20.94
C TYR A 134 0.01 0.29 -20.90
N TYR A 135 1.22 0.80 -21.14
CA TYR A 135 2.44 -0.02 -21.10
C TYR A 135 2.84 -0.50 -19.69
N ILE A 136 2.58 0.27 -18.63
CA ILE A 136 2.92 -0.11 -17.25
C ILE A 136 1.95 -1.17 -16.72
N LEU A 137 0.64 -0.99 -16.95
CA LEU A 137 -0.37 -1.88 -16.39
C LEU A 137 -0.74 -3.04 -17.32
N LEU A 138 -0.65 -2.85 -18.65
CA LEU A 138 -1.01 -3.89 -19.63
C LEU A 138 0.20 -4.44 -20.39
N GLY A 139 1.40 -3.89 -20.18
CA GLY A 139 2.66 -4.44 -20.71
C GLY A 139 3.38 -5.33 -19.70
N GLY A 140 3.88 -6.47 -20.17
CA GLY A 140 4.53 -7.48 -19.31
C GLY A 140 3.60 -8.10 -18.27
N GLY A 141 4.10 -8.97 -17.40
CA GLY A 141 3.33 -9.64 -16.34
C GLY A 141 2.71 -8.71 -15.27
N MET A 142 2.71 -7.39 -15.47
CA MET A 142 2.22 -6.38 -14.53
C MET A 142 0.69 -6.40 -14.40
N ALA A 143 -0.04 -6.62 -15.49
CA ALA A 143 -1.49 -6.81 -15.45
C ALA A 143 -1.87 -7.98 -14.54
N GLU A 144 -1.14 -9.09 -14.67
CA GLU A 144 -1.34 -10.28 -13.85
C GLU A 144 -0.99 -10.01 -12.40
N ARG A 145 0.14 -9.34 -12.14
CA ARG A 145 0.57 -8.98 -10.79
C ARG A 145 -0.42 -8.03 -10.10
N SER A 146 -0.94 -7.03 -10.83
CA SER A 146 -1.95 -6.10 -10.33
C SER A 146 -3.24 -6.82 -9.96
N ILE A 147 -3.78 -7.66 -10.85
CA ILE A 147 -4.97 -8.47 -10.58
C ILE A 147 -4.71 -9.45 -9.42
N TYR A 148 -3.55 -10.11 -9.41
CA TYR A 148 -3.18 -11.06 -8.37
C TYR A 148 -3.11 -10.38 -6.99
N ARG A 149 -2.39 -9.26 -6.86
CA ARG A 149 -2.30 -8.55 -5.58
C ARG A 149 -3.62 -7.91 -5.16
N SER A 150 -4.45 -7.41 -6.09
CA SER A 150 -5.84 -7.01 -5.78
C SER A 150 -6.65 -8.17 -5.19
N ARG A 151 -6.55 -9.38 -5.75
CA ARG A 151 -7.24 -10.57 -5.22
C ARG A 151 -6.69 -11.01 -3.88
N SER A 152 -5.36 -11.04 -3.72
CA SER A 152 -4.73 -11.39 -2.45
C SER A 152 -5.11 -10.40 -1.35
N LEU A 153 -5.25 -9.11 -1.68
CA LEU A 153 -5.71 -8.08 -0.76
C LEU A 153 -7.08 -8.38 -0.15
N ASN A 154 -8.01 -8.98 -0.90
CA ASN A 154 -9.31 -9.41 -0.36
C ASN A 154 -9.16 -10.48 0.74
N THR A 155 -8.15 -11.35 0.62
CA THR A 155 -7.87 -12.42 1.59
C THR A 155 -6.98 -11.94 2.72
N GLU A 156 -6.05 -11.03 2.47
CA GLU A 156 -5.08 -10.52 3.45
C GLU A 156 -5.66 -9.39 4.29
N ASN A 157 -6.34 -8.44 3.66
CA ASN A 157 -6.92 -7.25 4.30
C ASN A 157 -8.24 -6.83 3.61
N PRO A 158 -9.36 -7.54 3.88
CA PRO A 158 -10.64 -7.30 3.22
C PRO A 158 -11.14 -5.85 3.34
N GLU A 159 -10.91 -5.20 4.48
CA GLU A 159 -11.31 -3.81 4.69
C GLU A 159 -10.63 -2.86 3.70
N VAL A 160 -9.31 -2.99 3.54
CA VAL A 160 -8.55 -2.20 2.57
C VAL A 160 -8.97 -2.55 1.15
N TYR A 161 -9.15 -3.83 0.84
CA TYR A 161 -9.65 -4.27 -0.46
C TYR A 161 -10.96 -3.57 -0.83
N TYR A 162 -11.97 -3.58 0.04
CA TYR A 162 -13.25 -2.94 -0.26
C TYR A 162 -13.16 -1.40 -0.32
N ALA A 163 -12.28 -0.79 0.48
CA ALA A 163 -12.03 0.65 0.43
C ALA A 163 -11.43 1.08 -0.92
N LEU A 164 -10.50 0.29 -1.47
CA LEU A 164 -9.85 0.58 -2.74
C LEU A 164 -10.72 0.19 -3.96
N ARG A 165 -11.35 -0.99 -3.89
CA ARG A 165 -12.09 -1.59 -5.01
C ARG A 165 -13.23 -0.73 -5.54
N LYS A 166 -13.85 0.08 -4.68
CA LYS A 166 -14.96 0.97 -5.05
C LYS A 166 -14.65 1.86 -6.26
N ASP A 167 -13.40 2.30 -6.39
CA ASP A 167 -12.95 3.19 -7.47
C ASP A 167 -11.85 2.54 -8.32
N ASP A 168 -11.80 1.21 -8.33
CA ASP A 168 -10.79 0.40 -9.03
C ASP A 168 -9.34 0.66 -8.55
N LEU A 169 -9.14 1.32 -7.40
CA LEU A 169 -7.83 1.64 -6.83
C LEU A 169 -7.09 0.40 -6.33
N ASP A 170 -7.78 -0.73 -6.20
CA ASP A 170 -7.20 -2.02 -5.84
C ASP A 170 -6.11 -2.44 -6.84
N PHE A 171 -6.21 -2.00 -8.09
CA PHE A 171 -5.18 -2.25 -9.11
C PHE A 171 -3.89 -1.46 -8.90
N LEU A 172 -3.88 -0.43 -8.06
CA LEU A 172 -2.65 0.32 -7.72
C LEU A 172 -1.90 -0.30 -6.54
N PHE A 173 -2.54 -1.19 -5.78
CA PHE A 173 -1.97 -1.73 -4.54
C PHE A 173 -0.58 -2.34 -4.77
N PHE A 174 -0.38 -3.12 -5.83
CA PHE A 174 0.92 -3.75 -6.12
C PHE A 174 2.09 -2.74 -6.31
N LEU A 175 1.81 -1.48 -6.67
CA LEU A 175 2.83 -0.43 -6.83
C LEU A 175 3.26 0.15 -5.48
N ILE A 176 2.32 0.27 -4.55
CA ILE A 176 2.52 0.92 -3.25
C ILE A 176 2.76 -0.07 -2.12
N GLU A 177 2.43 -1.34 -2.33
CA GLU A 177 2.45 -2.42 -1.33
C GLU A 177 3.74 -2.40 -0.48
N PRO A 178 4.97 -2.39 -1.04
CA PRO A 178 6.18 -2.39 -0.21
C PRO A 178 6.33 -1.15 0.69
N MET A 179 5.66 -0.06 0.33
CA MET A 179 5.73 1.21 1.05
C MET A 179 4.71 1.27 2.19
N VAL A 180 3.62 0.52 2.07
CA VAL A 180 2.51 0.50 3.04
C VAL A 180 2.45 -0.80 3.84
N GLU A 181 3.36 -1.75 3.58
CA GLU A 181 3.43 -3.06 4.21
C GLU A 181 3.31 -3.00 5.74
N PRO A 182 4.01 -2.09 6.47
CA PRO A 182 3.89 -2.04 7.93
C PRO A 182 2.45 -1.71 8.39
N ILE A 183 1.75 -0.88 7.62
CA ILE A 183 0.34 -0.56 7.87
C ILE A 183 -0.54 -1.78 7.55
N MET A 184 -0.28 -2.48 6.44
CA MET A 184 -1.03 -3.68 6.05
C MET A 184 -0.87 -4.82 7.06
N GLU A 185 0.34 -5.04 7.56
CA GLU A 185 0.60 -6.04 8.60
C GLU A 185 -0.05 -5.61 9.92
N SER A 186 -0.03 -4.33 10.31
CA SER A 186 -0.74 -3.88 11.52
C SER A 186 -2.26 -4.17 11.49
N LEU A 187 -2.90 -3.99 10.32
CA LEU A 187 -4.32 -4.31 10.13
C LEU A 187 -4.57 -5.81 10.19
N LYS A 188 -3.65 -6.61 9.66
CA LYS A 188 -3.67 -8.06 9.74
C LYS A 188 -3.48 -8.56 11.17
N VAL A 189 -2.64 -7.89 11.98
CA VAL A 189 -2.48 -8.16 13.42
C VAL A 189 -3.80 -8.01 14.14
N LYS A 190 -4.50 -6.88 13.93
CA LYS A 190 -5.85 -6.68 14.48
C LYS A 190 -6.80 -7.80 14.08
N ARG A 191 -6.79 -8.18 12.81
CA ARG A 191 -7.70 -9.20 12.29
C ARG A 191 -7.44 -10.60 12.86
N ILE A 192 -6.18 -10.99 12.98
CA ILE A 192 -5.78 -12.34 13.42
C ILE A 192 -5.76 -12.45 14.94
N TYR A 193 -5.25 -11.44 15.63
CA TYR A 193 -4.96 -11.47 17.07
C TYR A 193 -5.87 -10.55 17.91
N GLY A 194 -6.73 -9.76 17.27
CA GLY A 194 -7.72 -8.91 17.94
C GLY A 194 -7.20 -7.54 18.39
N ASP A 195 -8.12 -6.77 18.98
CA ASP A 195 -7.88 -5.38 19.38
C ASP A 195 -6.81 -5.22 20.44
N HIS A 196 -6.68 -6.19 21.35
CA HIS A 196 -5.65 -6.16 22.39
C HIS A 196 -4.23 -6.11 21.81
N MET A 197 -3.94 -7.00 20.86
CA MET A 197 -2.61 -7.07 20.23
C MET A 197 -2.35 -5.89 19.30
N PHE A 198 -3.39 -5.43 18.60
CA PHE A 198 -3.30 -4.19 17.82
C PHE A 198 -2.98 -2.99 18.71
N ASN A 199 -3.70 -2.79 19.80
CA ASN A 199 -3.47 -1.67 20.71
C ASN A 199 -2.08 -1.73 21.33
N ALA A 200 -1.61 -2.92 21.74
CA ALA A 200 -0.24 -3.10 22.23
C ALA A 200 0.82 -2.70 21.19
N LEU A 201 0.64 -3.06 19.91
CA LEU A 201 1.49 -2.62 18.81
C LEU A 201 1.49 -1.09 18.69
N ILE A 202 0.31 -0.48 18.65
CA ILE A 202 0.16 0.97 18.46
C ILE A 202 0.72 1.77 19.63
N ASP A 203 0.53 1.29 20.86
CA ASP A 203 1.07 1.92 22.06
C ASP A 203 2.60 1.89 22.03
N LYS A 204 3.18 0.74 21.66
CA LYS A 204 4.63 0.57 21.44
C LYS A 204 5.18 1.48 20.35
N VAL A 205 4.46 1.64 19.22
CA VAL A 205 4.81 2.64 18.18
C VAL A 205 4.84 4.05 18.80
N GLY A 206 3.81 4.43 19.57
CA GLY A 206 3.73 5.72 20.23
C GLY A 206 4.86 5.97 21.24
N GLU A 207 5.28 4.95 21.97
CA GLU A 207 6.43 5.01 22.89
C GLU A 207 7.75 5.18 22.15
N LYS A 208 7.98 4.40 21.10
CA LYS A 208 9.20 4.46 20.28
C LYS A 208 9.35 5.81 19.57
N ILE A 209 8.26 6.39 19.06
CA ILE A 209 8.31 7.72 18.46
C ILE A 209 8.71 8.77 19.50
N LYS A 210 8.18 8.69 20.73
CA LYS A 210 8.55 9.62 21.81
C LYS A 210 10.00 9.50 22.26
N SER A 211 10.60 8.31 22.18
CA SER A 211 12.01 8.12 22.54
C SER A 211 12.99 8.61 21.47
N HIS A 212 12.52 8.81 20.24
CA HIS A 212 13.31 9.33 19.11
C HIS A 212 13.11 10.84 18.85
N ALA A 213 12.20 11.49 19.60
CA ALA A 213 11.93 12.94 19.53
C ALA A 213 12.70 13.71 20.62
#